data_AF-A0LJD7-F1
#
_entry.id   AF-A0LJD7-F1
#
_cell.length_a   1.000
_cell.length_b   1.000
_cell.length_c   1.000
_cell.angle_alpha   90.00
_cell.angle_beta   90.00
_cell.angle_gamma   90.00
#
_symmetry.space_group_name_H-M   'P 1'
#
loop_
_entity.id
_entity.type
_entity.pdbx_description
1 polymer ?
#
loop_
_entity_poly.entity_id
_entity_poly.type
_entity_poly.pdbx_seq_one_letter_code
_entity_poly.pdbx_strand_id
1 'polypeptide(L)'
;MSKRTLQRDVPVSELKETLKEFSARAGRLKKIAGIRRKPLRLNRRLVSRMGKDETRLLLWNKLKEAARADIYDDIHELIRLTHESYEQFKRIIGTRYSTHRYITGQALQLVGADPAAFPKLLGYSTYPDESESDMRDMVFEGHFYGKIFSGGEGNFLENLFPEGLLAVLEMVKKLRHGFDEDIREHAVMNFAKNCARVRNGGPEHFHLGVAAHYLQDLTAPHHVGNYPAVPYVDHYFFEKYASLYVHDSPQFVIAKADYDSFKGSLTSNPDQPEQFALEIYHRATEFIPYIATGLHAESPGTPGYENAVDDAVDACNSRLVSGSYKPWDDAINNAVPLAVYATAYLFETALRLR
;
A
#
# COMPACT_ATOMS: atom_id res chain seq x y z
N MET A 1 -8.82 13.53 36.82
CA MET A 1 -9.62 12.90 35.75
C MET A 1 -9.36 13.67 34.46
N SER A 2 -8.53 13.15 33.55
CA SER A 2 -8.16 13.85 32.32
C SER A 2 -9.19 13.63 31.22
N LYS A 3 -9.41 14.68 30.41
CA LYS A 3 -10.33 14.75 29.27
C LYS A 3 -9.91 13.84 28.10
N ARG A 4 -9.94 12.53 28.29
CA ARG A 4 -9.93 11.53 27.21
C ARG A 4 -11.10 10.59 27.42
N THR A 5 -12.29 11.05 27.08
CA THR A 5 -13.48 10.20 27.10
C THR A 5 -14.37 10.59 25.93
N LEU A 6 -14.81 9.57 25.21
CA LEU A 6 -15.80 9.56 24.12
C LEU A 6 -15.31 9.95 22.73
N GLN A 7 -14.67 8.99 22.07
CA GLN A 7 -14.81 8.80 20.62
C GLN A 7 -14.76 7.30 20.29
N ARG A 8 -15.44 6.45 21.09
CA ARG A 8 -15.02 5.05 21.25
C ARG A 8 -15.78 3.97 20.48
N ASP A 9 -17.03 4.14 20.04
CA ASP A 9 -17.77 2.96 19.53
C ASP A 9 -18.31 3.08 18.09
N VAL A 10 -18.81 4.25 17.67
CA VAL A 10 -19.50 4.39 16.36
C VAL A 10 -18.55 4.22 15.13
N PRO A 11 -17.30 4.74 15.11
CA PRO A 11 -16.41 4.58 13.96
C PRO A 11 -15.90 3.16 13.74
N VAL A 12 -15.89 2.34 14.80
CA VAL A 12 -15.31 0.99 14.80
C VAL A 12 -16.34 -0.05 14.39
N SER A 13 -17.59 0.09 14.82
CA SER A 13 -18.67 -0.80 14.41
C SER A 13 -18.98 -0.68 12.91
N GLU A 14 -18.99 0.55 12.36
CA GLU A 14 -19.21 0.76 10.92
C GLU A 14 -18.13 0.07 10.09
N LEU A 15 -16.86 0.20 10.49
CA LEU A 15 -15.73 -0.47 9.85
C LEU A 15 -15.89 -2.00 9.82
N LYS A 16 -16.25 -2.60 10.95
CA LYS A 16 -16.48 -4.05 11.04
C LYS A 16 -17.56 -4.50 10.07
N GLU A 17 -18.69 -3.80 10.00
CA GLU A 17 -19.78 -4.14 9.09
C GLU A 17 -19.38 -3.95 7.62
N THR A 18 -18.67 -2.86 7.28
CA THR A 18 -18.14 -2.65 5.92
C THR A 18 -17.18 -3.78 5.51
N LEU A 19 -16.31 -4.24 6.40
CA LEU A 19 -15.38 -5.35 6.13
C LEU A 19 -16.06 -6.72 6.02
N LYS A 20 -17.13 -6.96 6.79
CA LYS A 20 -17.98 -8.15 6.66
C LYS A 20 -18.73 -8.14 5.33
N GLU A 21 -19.25 -6.99 4.91
CA GLU A 21 -19.85 -6.88 3.59
C GLU A 21 -18.82 -7.11 2.48
N PHE A 22 -17.61 -6.54 2.61
CA PHE A 22 -16.50 -6.79 1.70
C PHE A 22 -16.20 -8.30 1.61
N SER A 23 -16.12 -8.99 2.75
CA SER A 23 -15.92 -10.44 2.84
C SER A 23 -17.02 -11.21 2.10
N ALA A 24 -18.28 -10.86 2.32
CA ALA A 24 -19.42 -11.51 1.66
C ALA A 24 -19.36 -11.34 0.12
N ARG A 25 -18.99 -10.14 -0.36
CA ARG A 25 -18.87 -9.82 -1.79
C ARG A 25 -17.68 -10.56 -2.41
N ALA A 26 -16.52 -10.52 -1.76
CA ALA A 26 -15.34 -11.27 -2.16
C ALA A 26 -15.62 -12.79 -2.21
N GLY A 27 -16.32 -13.33 -1.21
CA GLY A 27 -16.71 -14.73 -1.15
C GLY A 27 -17.66 -15.15 -2.28
N ARG A 28 -18.62 -14.31 -2.68
CA ARG A 28 -19.45 -14.57 -3.86
C ARG A 28 -18.63 -14.57 -5.15
N LEU A 29 -17.76 -13.57 -5.33
CA LEU A 29 -16.92 -13.47 -6.52
C LEU A 29 -15.95 -14.66 -6.65
N LYS A 30 -15.36 -15.10 -5.54
CA LYS A 30 -14.46 -16.28 -5.50
C LYS A 30 -15.15 -17.59 -5.89
N LYS A 31 -16.46 -17.72 -5.69
CA LYS A 31 -17.25 -18.91 -6.08
C LYS A 31 -17.54 -18.99 -7.58
N ILE A 32 -17.25 -17.93 -8.35
CA ILE A 32 -17.46 -17.94 -9.80
C ILE A 32 -16.40 -18.83 -10.45
N ALA A 33 -16.80 -20.03 -10.84
CA ALA A 33 -15.96 -20.94 -11.59
C ALA A 33 -15.99 -20.63 -13.09
N GLY A 34 -14.86 -20.80 -13.78
CA GLY A 34 -14.82 -20.88 -15.24
C GLY A 34 -14.97 -19.55 -16.00
N ILE A 35 -14.32 -18.48 -15.51
CA ILE A 35 -14.27 -17.18 -16.21
C ILE A 35 -13.58 -17.34 -17.57
N ARG A 36 -14.32 -17.00 -18.64
CA ARG A 36 -13.80 -17.05 -20.01
C ARG A 36 -13.05 -15.76 -20.35
N ARG A 37 -11.80 -15.87 -20.78
CA ARG A 37 -10.99 -14.71 -21.19
C ARG A 37 -11.39 -14.11 -22.54
N LYS A 38 -11.94 -14.90 -23.45
CA LYS A 38 -12.29 -14.44 -24.82
C LYS A 38 -13.29 -13.26 -24.80
N PRO A 39 -14.40 -13.30 -24.02
CA PRO A 39 -15.31 -12.15 -23.87
C PRO A 39 -14.67 -10.88 -23.31
N LEU A 40 -13.61 -10.99 -22.49
CA LEU A 40 -12.93 -9.84 -21.88
C LEU A 40 -12.03 -9.07 -22.87
N ARG A 41 -11.82 -9.58 -24.09
CA ARG A 41 -11.01 -8.89 -25.10
C ARG A 41 -11.65 -7.59 -25.53
N LEU A 42 -10.86 -6.52 -25.53
CA LEU A 42 -11.30 -5.17 -25.85
C LEU A 42 -10.78 -4.74 -27.23
N ASN A 43 -11.64 -4.09 -28.02
CA ASN A 43 -11.22 -3.37 -29.21
C ASN A 43 -10.92 -1.92 -28.84
N ARG A 44 -9.63 -1.57 -28.71
CA ARG A 44 -9.16 -0.25 -28.25
C ARG A 44 -9.77 0.90 -29.06
N ARG A 45 -9.87 0.75 -30.39
CA ARG A 45 -10.42 1.79 -31.29
C ARG A 45 -11.92 2.02 -31.10
N LEU A 46 -12.65 0.96 -30.71
CA LEU A 46 -14.07 1.07 -30.41
C LEU A 46 -14.24 1.78 -29.07
N VAL A 47 -13.57 1.30 -28.02
CA VAL A 47 -13.68 1.85 -26.66
C VAL A 47 -13.27 3.32 -26.58
N SER A 48 -12.23 3.74 -27.32
CA SER A 48 -11.75 5.13 -27.30
C SER A 48 -12.76 6.15 -27.85
N ARG A 49 -13.86 5.70 -28.48
CA ARG A 49 -14.92 6.55 -29.04
C ARG A 49 -16.20 6.50 -28.21
N MET A 50 -16.25 5.68 -27.16
CA MET A 50 -17.46 5.44 -26.38
C MET A 50 -17.62 6.46 -25.26
N GLY A 51 -18.86 6.82 -24.97
CA GLY A 51 -19.23 7.58 -23.78
C GLY A 51 -19.13 6.75 -22.50
N LYS A 52 -19.30 7.39 -21.34
CA LYS A 52 -19.26 6.72 -20.02
C LYS A 52 -20.34 5.64 -19.90
N ASP A 53 -21.57 5.94 -20.28
CA ASP A 53 -22.69 5.00 -20.19
C ASP A 53 -22.53 3.81 -21.14
N GLU A 54 -22.05 4.08 -22.36
CA GLU A 54 -21.74 3.03 -23.34
C GLU A 54 -20.63 2.11 -22.83
N THR A 55 -19.59 2.68 -22.23
CA THR A 55 -18.47 1.94 -21.63
C THR A 55 -18.93 1.09 -20.45
N ARG A 56 -19.82 1.63 -19.62
CA ARG A 56 -20.46 0.90 -18.52
C ARG A 56 -21.28 -0.28 -19.04
N LEU A 57 -22.12 -0.07 -20.06
CA LEU A 57 -22.93 -1.14 -20.66
C LEU A 57 -22.06 -2.23 -21.29
N LEU A 58 -20.97 -1.83 -21.96
CA LEU A 58 -19.98 -2.76 -22.50
C LEU A 58 -19.31 -3.59 -21.41
N LEU A 59 -18.88 -2.95 -20.33
CA LEU A 59 -18.29 -3.61 -19.17
C LEU A 59 -19.27 -4.64 -18.61
N TRP A 60 -20.50 -4.23 -18.28
CA TRP A 60 -21.54 -5.13 -17.76
C TRP A 60 -21.77 -6.35 -18.67
N ASN A 61 -21.98 -6.13 -19.98
CA ASN A 61 -22.23 -7.21 -20.94
C ASN A 61 -21.06 -8.20 -21.02
N LYS A 62 -19.81 -7.70 -21.06
CA LYS A 62 -18.62 -8.53 -21.12
C LYS A 62 -18.40 -9.34 -19.85
N LEU A 63 -18.63 -8.75 -18.68
CA LEU A 63 -18.55 -9.47 -17.41
C LEU A 63 -19.60 -10.57 -17.34
N LYS A 64 -20.85 -10.26 -17.71
CA LYS A 64 -21.94 -11.23 -17.75
C LYS A 64 -21.65 -12.40 -18.69
N GLU A 65 -21.10 -12.11 -19.88
CA GLU A 65 -20.70 -13.14 -20.83
C GLU A 65 -19.52 -13.98 -20.32
N ALA A 66 -18.51 -13.34 -19.73
CA ALA A 66 -17.29 -13.99 -19.23
C ALA A 66 -17.57 -14.91 -18.03
N ALA A 67 -18.35 -14.41 -17.06
CA ALA A 67 -18.62 -15.06 -15.78
C ALA A 67 -19.89 -15.91 -15.79
N ARG A 68 -20.78 -15.74 -16.78
CA ARG A 68 -22.12 -16.35 -16.81
C ARG A 68 -22.95 -16.05 -15.55
N ALA A 69 -22.67 -14.92 -14.93
CA ALA A 69 -23.32 -14.42 -13.73
C ALA A 69 -23.33 -12.90 -13.78
N ASP A 70 -24.28 -12.27 -13.08
CA ASP A 70 -24.26 -10.82 -12.92
C ASP A 70 -23.33 -10.44 -11.77
N ILE A 71 -22.13 -9.99 -12.13
CA ILE A 71 -21.02 -9.78 -11.18
C ILE A 71 -20.55 -8.32 -11.16
N TYR A 72 -21.16 -7.49 -12.01
CA TYR A 72 -20.78 -6.09 -12.17
C TYR A 72 -21.00 -5.32 -10.87
N ASP A 73 -22.18 -5.46 -10.28
CA ASP A 73 -22.53 -4.77 -9.03
C ASP A 73 -21.65 -5.27 -7.88
N ASP A 74 -21.37 -6.58 -7.78
CA ASP A 74 -20.49 -7.11 -6.73
C ASP A 74 -19.04 -6.57 -6.84
N ILE A 75 -18.51 -6.37 -8.05
CA ILE A 75 -17.18 -5.75 -8.26
C ILE A 75 -17.21 -4.26 -7.91
N HIS A 76 -18.23 -3.55 -8.38
CA HIS A 76 -18.39 -2.12 -8.09
C HIS A 76 -18.49 -1.89 -6.58
N GLU A 77 -19.23 -2.74 -5.90
CA GLU A 77 -19.42 -2.68 -4.47
C GLU A 77 -18.15 -3.05 -3.71
N LEU A 78 -17.39 -4.05 -4.17
CA LEU A 78 -16.09 -4.38 -3.58
C LEU A 78 -15.14 -3.18 -3.61
N ILE A 79 -15.02 -2.48 -4.74
CA ILE A 79 -14.19 -1.28 -4.88
C ILE A 79 -14.69 -0.17 -3.94
N ARG A 80 -16.01 0.04 -3.90
CA ARG A 80 -16.65 1.05 -3.05
C ARG A 80 -16.39 0.78 -1.55
N LEU A 81 -16.52 -0.47 -1.12
CA LEU A 81 -16.31 -0.89 0.27
C LEU A 81 -14.83 -0.77 0.67
N THR A 82 -13.89 -1.02 -0.25
CA THR A 82 -12.47 -0.72 -0.01
C THR A 82 -12.29 0.77 0.26
N HIS A 83 -12.79 1.66 -0.59
CA HIS A 83 -12.70 3.11 -0.36
C HIS A 83 -13.36 3.55 0.94
N GLU A 84 -14.56 3.06 1.21
CA GLU A 84 -15.29 3.37 2.43
C GLU A 84 -14.50 2.96 3.68
N SER A 85 -13.90 1.76 3.66
CA SER A 85 -13.05 1.29 4.76
C SER A 85 -11.85 2.23 4.98
N TYR A 86 -11.15 2.66 3.93
CA TYR A 86 -10.04 3.63 4.03
C TYR A 86 -10.49 4.97 4.60
N GLU A 87 -11.65 5.47 4.21
CA GLU A 87 -12.19 6.72 4.77
C GLU A 87 -12.61 6.57 6.23
N GLN A 88 -13.15 5.42 6.63
CA GLN A 88 -13.46 5.11 8.03
C GLN A 88 -12.17 4.99 8.86
N PHE A 89 -11.18 4.26 8.34
CA PHE A 89 -9.84 4.17 8.89
C PHE A 89 -9.23 5.56 9.16
N LYS A 90 -9.28 6.49 8.20
CA LYS A 90 -8.81 7.88 8.38
C LYS A 90 -9.46 8.60 9.56
N ARG A 91 -10.72 8.31 9.88
CA ARG A 91 -11.45 8.90 11.03
C ARG A 91 -11.03 8.32 12.38
N ILE A 92 -10.46 7.12 12.42
CA ILE A 92 -9.98 6.47 13.65
C ILE A 92 -8.69 7.15 14.12
N ILE A 93 -8.80 8.22 14.91
CA ILE A 93 -7.70 9.10 15.34
C ILE A 93 -7.09 9.88 14.16
N GLY A 94 -7.36 11.17 14.08
CA GLY A 94 -6.76 12.04 13.07
C GLY A 94 -5.27 12.23 13.33
N THR A 95 -4.41 11.63 12.51
CA THR A 95 -2.97 11.91 12.53
C THR A 95 -2.69 13.13 11.67
N ARG A 96 -2.02 14.14 12.25
CA ARG A 96 -1.54 15.33 11.50
C ARG A 96 -0.16 15.10 10.88
N TYR A 97 0.43 13.94 11.13
CA TYR A 97 1.82 13.63 10.88
C TYR A 97 1.95 12.53 9.82
N SER A 98 2.98 12.61 8.99
CA SER A 98 3.27 11.66 7.92
C SER A 98 4.62 11.00 8.16
N THR A 99 4.60 9.67 8.26
CA THR A 99 5.80 8.84 8.40
C THR A 99 6.73 8.99 7.19
N HIS A 100 6.19 9.06 5.97
CA HIS A 100 6.97 9.36 4.76
C HIS A 100 7.71 10.70 4.86
N ARG A 101 7.03 11.76 5.30
CA ARG A 101 7.68 13.07 5.49
C ARG A 101 8.74 13.05 6.58
N TYR A 102 8.49 12.33 7.67
CA TYR A 102 9.48 12.12 8.72
C TYR A 102 10.73 11.45 8.16
N ILE A 103 10.57 10.30 7.48
CA ILE A 103 11.69 9.55 6.91
C ILE A 103 12.46 10.39 5.89
N THR A 104 11.76 11.06 4.96
CA THR A 104 12.38 11.95 3.98
C THR A 104 13.16 13.08 4.64
N GLY A 105 12.62 13.70 5.69
CA GLY A 105 13.31 14.76 6.45
C GLY A 105 14.58 14.26 7.14
N GLN A 106 14.50 13.12 7.82
CA GLN A 106 15.67 12.50 8.46
C GLN A 106 16.74 12.10 7.44
N ALA A 107 16.32 11.55 6.29
CA ALA A 107 17.23 11.17 5.21
C ALA A 107 17.98 12.37 4.62
N LEU A 108 17.30 13.50 4.40
CA LEU A 108 17.93 14.75 3.95
C LEU A 108 18.96 15.26 4.97
N GLN A 109 18.61 15.29 6.25
CA GLN A 109 19.54 15.70 7.31
C GLN A 109 20.79 14.83 7.35
N LEU A 110 20.62 13.51 7.16
CA LEU A 110 21.71 12.54 7.19
C LEU A 110 22.73 12.72 6.06
N VAL A 111 22.28 13.26 4.91
CA VAL A 111 23.14 13.62 3.77
C VAL A 111 23.56 15.09 3.77
N GLY A 112 23.37 15.81 4.89
CA GLY A 112 23.80 17.19 5.06
C GLY A 112 22.91 18.24 4.37
N ALA A 113 21.69 17.86 3.96
CA ALA A 113 20.70 18.78 3.39
C ALA A 113 19.69 19.24 4.44
N ASP A 114 19.38 20.54 4.45
CA ASP A 114 18.28 21.08 5.28
C ASP A 114 16.92 20.71 4.66
N PRO A 115 16.06 19.93 5.35
CA PRO A 115 14.73 19.59 4.85
C PRO A 115 13.88 20.80 4.48
N ALA A 116 14.08 21.95 5.14
CA ALA A 116 13.35 23.18 4.85
C ALA A 116 13.63 23.73 3.44
N ALA A 117 14.79 23.39 2.85
CA ALA A 117 15.14 23.75 1.48
C ALA A 117 14.47 22.85 0.41
N PHE A 118 13.87 21.72 0.82
CA PHE A 118 13.27 20.73 -0.08
C PHE A 118 11.76 20.50 0.17
N PRO A 119 10.92 21.55 0.25
CA PRO A 119 9.50 21.40 0.59
C PRO A 119 8.72 20.61 -0.48
N LYS A 120 9.12 20.72 -1.76
CA LYS A 120 8.51 19.95 -2.85
C LYS A 120 8.82 18.46 -2.74
N LEU A 121 10.06 18.10 -2.40
CA LEU A 121 10.45 16.70 -2.24
C LEU A 121 9.70 16.04 -1.08
N LEU A 122 9.57 16.77 0.05
CA LEU A 122 8.76 16.36 1.19
C LEU A 122 7.27 16.21 0.85
N GLY A 123 6.71 17.09 0.02
CA GLY A 123 5.32 16.96 -0.43
C GLY A 123 5.13 15.77 -1.35
N TYR A 124 6.04 15.55 -2.30
CA TYR A 124 5.90 14.45 -3.25
C TYR A 124 6.21 13.07 -2.66
N SER A 125 6.80 12.97 -1.47
CA SER A 125 6.92 11.69 -0.76
C SER A 125 5.62 11.18 -0.15
N THR A 126 4.56 12.00 -0.11
CA THR A 126 3.20 11.54 0.25
C THR A 126 2.26 11.46 -0.94
N TYR A 127 2.64 12.04 -2.08
CA TYR A 127 1.78 12.15 -3.25
C TYR A 127 1.17 10.81 -3.69
N PRO A 128 1.88 9.66 -3.69
CA PRO A 128 1.26 8.40 -4.10
C PRO A 128 0.02 8.04 -3.27
N ASP A 129 -0.06 8.38 -1.98
CA ASP A 129 -1.23 8.12 -1.13
C ASP A 129 -2.37 9.16 -1.24
N GLU A 130 -2.14 10.26 -1.95
CA GLU A 130 -3.10 11.35 -2.04
C GLU A 130 -4.21 11.04 -3.05
N SER A 131 -5.44 11.51 -2.80
CA SER A 131 -6.59 11.26 -3.68
C SER A 131 -6.43 11.83 -5.10
N GLU A 132 -5.48 12.76 -5.29
CA GLU A 132 -5.14 13.35 -6.57
C GLU A 132 -4.19 12.46 -7.41
N SER A 133 -3.64 11.39 -6.81
CA SER A 133 -2.77 10.39 -7.45
C SER A 133 -3.59 9.30 -8.19
N ASP A 134 -2.89 8.33 -8.80
CA ASP A 134 -3.50 7.14 -9.42
C ASP A 134 -4.19 6.19 -8.41
N MET A 135 -4.22 6.52 -7.11
CA MET A 135 -4.96 5.81 -6.05
C MET A 135 -6.49 5.93 -6.14
N ARG A 136 -7.03 6.25 -7.32
CA ARG A 136 -8.47 6.43 -7.54
C ARG A 136 -9.28 5.18 -7.23
N ASP A 137 -8.68 3.99 -7.34
CA ASP A 137 -9.27 2.70 -6.95
C ASP A 137 -8.26 1.95 -6.06
N MET A 138 -8.33 2.15 -4.73
CA MET A 138 -7.39 1.62 -3.72
C MET A 138 -7.19 0.10 -3.79
N VAL A 139 -8.14 -0.65 -4.36
CA VAL A 139 -7.99 -2.09 -4.60
C VAL A 139 -6.88 -2.42 -5.61
N PHE A 140 -6.42 -1.45 -6.40
CA PHE A 140 -5.37 -1.60 -7.42
C PHE A 140 -4.06 -0.86 -7.06
N GLU A 141 -3.85 -0.57 -5.78
CA GLU A 141 -2.69 0.17 -5.29
C GLU A 141 -1.37 -0.56 -5.59
N GLY A 142 -0.39 0.18 -6.13
CA GLY A 142 0.92 -0.34 -6.53
C GLY A 142 1.99 -0.26 -5.45
N HIS A 143 1.60 -0.26 -4.18
CA HIS A 143 2.45 0.02 -3.00
C HIS A 143 3.05 -1.23 -2.35
N PHE A 144 2.69 -2.41 -2.84
CA PHE A 144 3.02 -3.68 -2.21
C PHE A 144 3.98 -4.47 -3.08
N TYR A 145 4.81 -5.30 -2.46
CA TYR A 145 5.62 -6.30 -3.15
C TYR A 145 6.00 -7.39 -2.15
N GLY A 146 5.52 -8.61 -2.39
CA GLY A 146 5.78 -9.73 -1.49
C GLY A 146 5.42 -11.07 -2.13
N LYS A 147 5.51 -12.14 -1.35
CA LYS A 147 5.21 -13.50 -1.84
C LYS A 147 3.76 -13.61 -2.32
N ILE A 148 3.56 -14.33 -3.42
CA ILE A 148 2.23 -14.65 -3.96
C ILE A 148 1.90 -16.14 -3.86
N PHE A 149 0.62 -16.50 -3.71
CA PHE A 149 0.17 -17.88 -3.51
C PHE A 149 0.46 -18.81 -4.69
N SER A 150 0.53 -18.27 -5.91
CA SER A 150 0.95 -19.01 -7.11
C SER A 150 2.46 -19.30 -7.18
N GLY A 151 3.25 -18.80 -6.21
CA GLY A 151 4.70 -18.84 -6.21
C GLY A 151 5.32 -17.58 -6.83
N GLY A 152 6.51 -17.22 -6.37
CA GLY A 152 7.20 -15.97 -6.71
C GLY A 152 6.77 -14.78 -5.86
N GLU A 153 7.05 -13.59 -6.36
CA GLU A 153 6.77 -12.30 -5.72
C GLU A 153 5.99 -11.36 -6.66
N GLY A 154 5.12 -10.54 -6.10
CA GLY A 154 4.22 -9.66 -6.84
C GLY A 154 3.35 -8.81 -5.92
N ASN A 155 2.30 -8.22 -6.49
CA ASN A 155 1.35 -7.38 -5.77
C ASN A 155 0.37 -8.24 -4.93
N PHE A 156 -0.13 -7.70 -3.81
CA PHE A 156 -1.07 -8.38 -2.91
C PHE A 156 -2.35 -8.87 -3.59
N LEU A 157 -2.79 -8.21 -4.68
CA LEU A 157 -4.06 -8.53 -5.32
C LEU A 157 -4.12 -9.99 -5.80
N GLU A 158 -2.97 -10.55 -6.17
CA GLU A 158 -2.81 -11.94 -6.60
C GLU A 158 -3.06 -12.96 -5.47
N ASN A 159 -2.95 -12.53 -4.20
CA ASN A 159 -3.31 -13.33 -3.03
C ASN A 159 -4.80 -13.22 -2.68
N LEU A 160 -5.45 -12.12 -3.06
CA LEU A 160 -6.85 -11.90 -2.71
C LEU A 160 -7.82 -12.59 -3.66
N PHE A 161 -7.48 -12.73 -4.95
CA PHE A 161 -8.41 -13.19 -5.96
C PHE A 161 -7.81 -14.25 -6.90
N PRO A 162 -8.63 -15.23 -7.34
CA PRO A 162 -8.17 -16.22 -8.31
C PRO A 162 -7.89 -15.59 -9.68
N GLU A 163 -7.00 -16.19 -10.46
CA GLU A 163 -6.53 -15.70 -11.77
C GLU A 163 -7.65 -15.36 -12.77
N GLY A 164 -8.77 -16.07 -12.72
CA GLY A 164 -9.94 -15.73 -13.54
C GLY A 164 -10.56 -14.38 -13.17
N LEU A 165 -10.65 -14.08 -11.87
CA LEU A 165 -11.18 -12.83 -11.35
C LEU A 165 -10.17 -11.69 -11.50
N LEU A 166 -8.87 -11.96 -11.42
CA LEU A 166 -7.83 -10.98 -11.77
C LEU A 166 -7.98 -10.48 -13.22
N ALA A 167 -8.25 -11.37 -14.18
CA ALA A 167 -8.50 -10.95 -15.56
C ALA A 167 -9.74 -10.04 -15.71
N VAL A 168 -10.76 -10.25 -14.87
CA VAL A 168 -11.95 -9.40 -14.80
C VAL A 168 -11.60 -8.03 -14.21
N LEU A 169 -10.88 -8.00 -13.10
CA LEU A 169 -10.41 -6.79 -12.44
C LEU A 169 -9.49 -5.95 -13.35
N GLU A 170 -8.61 -6.60 -14.11
CA GLU A 170 -7.78 -5.95 -15.12
C GLU A 170 -8.62 -5.26 -16.20
N MET A 171 -9.70 -5.90 -16.67
CA MET A 171 -10.62 -5.28 -17.63
C MET A 171 -11.34 -4.07 -17.02
N VAL A 172 -11.72 -4.15 -15.74
CA VAL A 172 -12.36 -3.05 -15.00
C VAL A 172 -11.40 -1.86 -14.88
N LYS A 173 -10.17 -2.09 -14.41
CA LYS A 173 -9.13 -1.05 -14.31
C LYS A 173 -8.89 -0.39 -15.67
N LYS A 174 -8.76 -1.20 -16.74
CA LYS A 174 -8.52 -0.69 -18.09
C LYS A 174 -9.63 0.15 -18.69
N LEU A 175 -10.89 -0.23 -18.45
CA LEU A 175 -12.04 0.53 -18.95
C LEU A 175 -12.30 1.81 -18.15
N ARG A 176 -11.87 1.87 -16.88
CA ARG A 176 -12.00 3.06 -16.03
C ARG A 176 -10.89 4.08 -16.25
N HIS A 177 -9.64 3.62 -16.33
CA HIS A 177 -8.47 4.50 -16.22
C HIS A 177 -7.59 4.52 -17.47
N GLY A 178 -7.58 3.45 -18.28
CA GLY A 178 -6.86 3.43 -19.55
C GLY A 178 -6.28 2.06 -19.92
N PHE A 179 -5.93 1.87 -21.18
CA PHE A 179 -5.45 0.57 -21.67
C PHE A 179 -4.03 0.19 -21.27
N ASP A 180 -3.27 1.15 -20.76
CA ASP A 180 -1.88 0.98 -20.32
C ASP A 180 -1.80 0.65 -18.82
N GLU A 181 -2.94 0.56 -18.14
CA GLU A 181 -3.06 0.18 -16.75
C GLU A 181 -2.72 -1.29 -16.51
N ASP A 182 -2.00 -1.54 -15.42
CA ASP A 182 -1.61 -2.87 -14.97
C ASP A 182 -2.08 -3.10 -13.52
N ILE A 183 -2.77 -4.21 -13.27
CA ILE A 183 -3.18 -4.63 -11.92
C ILE A 183 -2.05 -5.32 -11.15
N ARG A 184 -0.94 -5.66 -11.84
CA ARG A 184 0.26 -6.25 -11.26
C ARG A 184 1.35 -5.22 -10.98
N GLU A 185 1.06 -3.93 -11.19
CA GLU A 185 1.97 -2.87 -10.78
C GLU A 185 2.27 -2.98 -9.27
N HIS A 186 3.53 -2.84 -8.88
CA HIS A 186 4.00 -3.10 -7.53
C HIS A 186 5.13 -2.13 -7.13
N ALA A 187 5.47 -2.08 -5.84
CA ALA A 187 6.35 -1.05 -5.31
C ALA A 187 7.74 -1.02 -5.97
N VAL A 188 8.35 -2.19 -6.22
CA VAL A 188 9.65 -2.28 -6.92
C VAL A 188 9.59 -1.70 -8.35
N MET A 189 8.56 -2.03 -9.13
CA MET A 189 8.36 -1.46 -10.48
C MET A 189 8.20 0.06 -10.42
N ASN A 190 7.40 0.53 -9.47
CA ASN A 190 7.10 1.94 -9.31
C ASN A 190 8.30 2.76 -8.84
N PHE A 191 9.10 2.21 -7.93
CA PHE A 191 10.40 2.76 -7.55
C PHE A 191 11.32 2.89 -8.77
N ALA A 192 11.58 1.79 -9.49
CA ALA A 192 12.50 1.76 -10.61
C ALA A 192 12.09 2.71 -11.75
N LYS A 193 10.79 2.73 -12.08
CA LYS A 193 10.19 3.64 -13.06
C LYS A 193 10.45 5.11 -12.71
N ASN A 194 10.29 5.51 -11.45
CA ASN A 194 10.52 6.89 -11.03
C ASN A 194 12.02 7.23 -10.97
N CYS A 195 12.89 6.33 -10.50
CA CYS A 195 14.34 6.50 -10.59
C CYS A 195 14.82 6.69 -12.03
N ALA A 196 14.27 5.94 -12.99
CA ALA A 196 14.57 6.12 -14.41
C ALA A 196 14.13 7.50 -14.93
N ARG A 197 12.97 8.00 -14.50
CA ARG A 197 12.48 9.33 -14.88
C ARG A 197 13.35 10.47 -14.33
N VAL A 198 13.88 10.33 -13.10
CA VAL A 198 14.87 11.29 -12.56
C VAL A 198 16.10 11.35 -13.45
N ARG A 199 16.69 10.19 -13.80
CA ARG A 199 17.90 10.12 -14.65
C ARG A 199 17.70 10.67 -16.07
N ASN A 200 16.49 10.53 -16.61
CA ASN A 200 16.14 10.97 -17.96
C ASN A 200 15.66 12.43 -18.04
N GLY A 201 15.89 13.24 -16.99
CA GLY A 201 15.57 14.68 -16.99
C GLY A 201 14.10 15.02 -16.73
N GLY A 202 13.33 14.11 -16.13
CA GLY A 202 12.00 14.43 -15.60
C GLY A 202 12.08 15.42 -14.40
N PRO A 203 10.94 15.96 -13.92
CA PRO A 203 10.95 16.89 -12.80
C PRO A 203 11.55 16.22 -11.55
N GLU A 204 12.78 16.63 -11.21
CA GLU A 204 13.66 15.93 -10.26
C GLU A 204 12.98 15.71 -8.91
N HIS A 205 12.47 16.76 -8.26
CA HIS A 205 11.81 16.63 -6.95
C HIS A 205 10.51 15.80 -6.97
N PHE A 206 9.79 15.78 -8.10
CA PHE A 206 8.55 14.99 -8.20
C PHE A 206 8.88 13.50 -8.24
N HIS A 207 9.66 13.09 -9.24
CA HIS A 207 9.98 11.67 -9.40
C HIS A 207 10.88 11.16 -8.28
N LEU A 208 11.77 11.98 -7.73
CA LEU A 208 12.58 11.59 -6.57
C LEU A 208 11.73 11.43 -5.30
N GLY A 209 10.74 12.29 -5.08
CA GLY A 209 9.81 12.17 -3.95
C GLY A 209 8.95 10.90 -4.06
N VAL A 210 8.40 10.64 -5.25
CA VAL A 210 7.62 9.42 -5.52
C VAL A 210 8.49 8.16 -5.44
N ALA A 211 9.74 8.21 -5.91
CA ALA A 211 10.67 7.10 -5.74
C ALA A 211 10.96 6.84 -4.25
N ALA A 212 11.22 7.90 -3.47
CA ALA A 212 11.43 7.77 -2.02
C ALA A 212 10.22 7.14 -1.34
N HIS A 213 8.99 7.53 -1.72
CA HIS A 213 7.77 6.92 -1.20
C HIS A 213 7.74 5.39 -1.40
N TYR A 214 7.86 4.90 -2.63
CA TYR A 214 7.81 3.45 -2.89
C TYR A 214 8.98 2.68 -2.28
N LEU A 215 10.15 3.32 -2.14
CA LEU A 215 11.28 2.71 -1.42
C LEU A 215 10.98 2.58 0.08
N GLN A 216 10.30 3.57 0.66
CA GLN A 216 9.89 3.55 2.07
C GLN A 216 8.81 2.50 2.31
N ASP A 217 7.86 2.32 1.40
CA ASP A 217 6.89 1.23 1.44
C ASP A 217 7.59 -0.14 1.50
N LEU A 218 8.66 -0.32 0.71
CA LEU A 218 9.48 -1.55 0.74
C LEU A 218 10.24 -1.79 2.05
N THR A 219 10.10 -0.91 3.05
CA THR A 219 10.60 -1.12 4.41
C THR A 219 9.49 -1.41 5.42
N ALA A 220 8.24 -1.12 5.08
CA ALA A 220 7.09 -1.35 5.93
C ALA A 220 6.67 -2.84 5.88
N PRO A 221 6.58 -3.53 7.03
CA PRO A 221 6.33 -4.98 7.06
C PRO A 221 5.00 -5.39 6.41
N HIS A 222 3.96 -4.55 6.47
CA HIS A 222 2.68 -4.82 5.80
C HIS A 222 2.79 -4.77 4.27
N HIS A 223 3.58 -3.85 3.73
CA HIS A 223 3.79 -3.69 2.29
C HIS A 223 4.62 -4.83 1.71
N VAL A 224 5.71 -5.22 2.39
CA VAL A 224 6.54 -6.36 1.95
C VAL A 224 5.91 -7.73 2.26
N GLY A 225 4.95 -7.76 3.18
CA GLY A 225 4.15 -8.93 3.51
C GLY A 225 2.93 -9.15 2.61
N ASN A 226 2.62 -8.22 1.69
CA ASN A 226 1.38 -8.23 0.90
C ASN A 226 0.10 -8.22 1.77
N TYR A 227 0.09 -7.43 2.84
CA TYR A 227 -1.05 -7.28 3.75
C TYR A 227 -1.68 -5.88 3.63
N PRO A 228 -2.53 -5.61 2.62
CA PRO A 228 -3.23 -4.33 2.49
C PRO A 228 -4.18 -4.06 3.66
N ALA A 229 -4.52 -2.78 3.89
CA ALA A 229 -5.45 -2.38 4.95
C ALA A 229 -6.84 -3.01 4.83
N VAL A 230 -7.28 -3.25 3.60
CA VAL A 230 -8.44 -4.10 3.32
C VAL A 230 -7.93 -5.34 2.57
N PRO A 231 -8.02 -6.54 3.15
CA PRO A 231 -8.88 -6.92 4.27
C PRO A 231 -8.22 -6.98 5.67
N TYR A 232 -6.91 -6.70 5.81
CA TYR A 232 -6.17 -7.14 7.00
C TYR A 232 -6.21 -6.21 8.22
N VAL A 233 -6.80 -5.02 8.11
CA VAL A 233 -7.07 -3.99 9.14
C VAL A 233 -5.89 -3.49 9.96
N ASP A 234 -5.08 -4.39 10.52
CA ASP A 234 -3.96 -4.11 11.41
C ASP A 234 -2.91 -3.23 10.74
N HIS A 235 -2.76 -3.34 9.41
CA HIS A 235 -1.97 -2.42 8.57
C HIS A 235 -2.26 -0.97 8.93
N TYR A 236 -3.50 -0.52 8.79
CA TYR A 236 -3.80 0.90 8.91
C TYR A 236 -3.65 1.40 10.35
N PHE A 237 -4.00 0.56 11.34
CA PHE A 237 -3.77 0.89 12.75
C PHE A 237 -2.27 0.96 13.09
N PHE A 238 -1.47 0.05 12.53
CA PHE A 238 -0.02 0.02 12.68
C PHE A 238 0.61 1.30 12.12
N GLU A 239 0.23 1.72 10.91
CA GLU A 239 0.77 2.96 10.31
C GLU A 239 0.40 4.21 11.11
N LYS A 240 -0.82 4.27 11.64
CA LYS A 240 -1.22 5.35 12.56
C LYS A 240 -0.42 5.34 13.84
N TYR A 241 -0.20 4.16 14.41
CA TYR A 241 0.65 3.99 15.58
C TYR A 241 2.09 4.44 15.28
N ALA A 242 2.65 4.02 14.15
CA ALA A 242 3.99 4.39 13.70
C ALA A 242 4.12 5.91 13.52
N SER A 243 3.14 6.55 12.90
CA SER A 243 3.10 8.02 12.75
C SER A 243 3.15 8.73 14.11
N LEU A 244 2.42 8.28 15.12
CA LEU A 244 2.51 8.85 16.47
C LEU A 244 3.88 8.56 17.11
N TYR A 245 4.35 7.32 17.02
CA TYR A 245 5.58 6.86 17.66
C TYR A 245 6.81 7.64 17.19
N VAL A 246 6.99 7.81 15.88
CA VAL A 246 8.17 8.49 15.33
C VAL A 246 8.22 9.98 15.65
N HIS A 247 7.08 10.60 15.93
CA HIS A 247 6.99 12.04 16.23
C HIS A 247 6.99 12.37 17.72
N ASP A 248 6.47 11.48 18.57
CA ASP A 248 6.32 11.77 20.00
C ASP A 248 7.51 11.26 20.82
N SER A 249 7.97 10.01 20.61
CA SER A 249 8.98 9.38 21.48
C SER A 249 9.69 8.18 20.80
N PRO A 250 10.42 8.38 19.69
CA PRO A 250 11.16 7.29 19.07
C PRO A 250 12.27 6.78 20.00
N GLN A 251 12.41 5.46 20.11
CA GLN A 251 13.52 4.83 20.85
C GLN A 251 14.74 4.52 19.99
N PHE A 252 14.60 4.56 18.66
CA PHE A 252 15.71 4.41 17.73
C PHE A 252 16.46 5.73 17.55
N VAL A 253 17.74 5.63 17.19
CA VAL A 253 18.60 6.78 16.86
C VAL A 253 19.04 6.64 15.42
N ILE A 254 18.94 7.74 14.66
CA ILE A 254 19.47 7.85 13.30
C ILE A 254 20.87 8.44 13.40
N ALA A 255 21.90 7.65 13.11
CA ALA A 255 23.29 8.08 13.21
C ALA A 255 24.05 7.91 11.90
N LYS A 256 24.98 8.84 11.64
CA LYS A 256 25.83 8.81 10.43
C LYS A 256 26.69 7.55 10.35
N ALA A 257 27.22 7.07 11.47
CA ALA A 257 28.03 5.85 11.52
C ALA A 257 27.23 4.60 11.11
N ASP A 258 25.99 4.49 11.57
CA ASP A 258 25.09 3.37 11.21
C ASP A 258 24.69 3.44 9.74
N TYR A 259 24.46 4.65 9.22
CA TYR A 259 24.24 4.86 7.79
C TYR A 259 25.44 4.44 6.93
N ASP A 260 26.66 4.81 7.33
CA ASP A 260 27.86 4.43 6.60
C ASP A 260 28.09 2.91 6.65
N SER A 261 27.80 2.26 7.79
CA SER A 261 27.83 0.80 7.92
C SER A 261 26.76 0.14 7.04
N PHE A 262 25.53 0.64 7.05
CA PHE A 262 24.45 0.19 6.19
C PHE A 262 24.86 0.29 4.72
N LYS A 263 25.35 1.46 4.27
CA LYS A 263 25.80 1.68 2.88
C LYS A 263 26.92 0.72 2.49
N GLY A 264 27.90 0.52 3.37
CA GLY A 264 29.00 -0.43 3.15
C GLY A 264 28.58 -1.90 3.12
N SER A 265 27.41 -2.23 3.68
CA SER A 265 26.85 -3.58 3.66
C SER A 265 26.04 -3.91 2.40
N LEU A 266 25.70 -2.93 1.57
CA LEU A 266 24.86 -3.13 0.39
C LEU A 266 25.67 -3.69 -0.79
N THR A 267 25.05 -4.57 -1.55
CA THR A 267 25.65 -5.10 -2.80
C THR A 267 25.17 -4.37 -4.05
N SER A 268 24.09 -3.61 -3.91
CA SER A 268 23.45 -2.80 -4.93
C SER A 268 23.34 -1.34 -4.50
N ASN A 269 22.97 -0.45 -5.42
CA ASN A 269 22.87 0.99 -5.15
C ASN A 269 21.73 1.63 -5.97
N PRO A 270 21.37 2.90 -5.70
CA PRO A 270 20.27 3.56 -6.40
C PRO A 270 20.41 3.67 -7.94
N ASP A 271 21.61 3.55 -8.51
CA ASP A 271 21.79 3.47 -9.97
C ASP A 271 21.36 2.11 -10.56
N GLN A 272 21.20 1.11 -9.71
CA GLN A 272 20.63 -0.22 -9.99
C GLN A 272 19.28 -0.36 -9.26
N PRO A 273 18.25 0.42 -9.64
CA PRO A 273 17.11 0.64 -8.76
C PRO A 273 16.30 -0.64 -8.46
N GLU A 274 16.17 -1.57 -9.40
CA GLU A 274 15.47 -2.83 -9.15
C GLU A 274 16.23 -3.70 -8.15
N GLN A 275 17.53 -3.89 -8.34
CA GLN A 275 18.37 -4.68 -7.43
C GLN A 275 18.42 -4.04 -6.04
N PHE A 276 18.51 -2.72 -5.97
CA PHE A 276 18.49 -1.96 -4.72
C PHE A 276 17.17 -2.12 -3.99
N ALA A 277 16.03 -1.93 -4.67
CA ALA A 277 14.72 -2.15 -4.08
C ALA A 277 14.52 -3.59 -3.58
N LEU A 278 14.99 -4.59 -4.33
CA LEU A 278 14.93 -5.99 -3.92
C LEU A 278 15.80 -6.27 -2.69
N GLU A 279 17.00 -5.69 -2.61
CA GLU A 279 17.87 -5.83 -1.44
C GLU A 279 17.23 -5.20 -0.18
N ILE A 280 16.58 -4.04 -0.32
CA ILE A 280 15.83 -3.39 0.77
C ILE A 280 14.61 -4.24 1.17
N TYR A 281 13.83 -4.72 0.19
CA TYR A 281 12.73 -5.65 0.42
C TYR A 281 13.18 -6.86 1.24
N HIS A 282 14.26 -7.52 0.86
CA HIS A 282 14.74 -8.71 1.56
C HIS A 282 15.10 -8.41 3.02
N ARG A 283 15.75 -7.27 3.31
CA ARG A 283 16.04 -6.85 4.69
C ARG A 283 14.76 -6.58 5.47
N ALA A 284 13.76 -5.97 4.84
CA ALA A 284 12.50 -5.65 5.50
C ALA A 284 11.62 -6.89 5.79
N THR A 285 11.79 -8.00 5.06
CA THR A 285 11.03 -9.23 5.33
C THR A 285 11.25 -9.79 6.74
N GLU A 286 12.39 -9.49 7.36
CA GLU A 286 12.70 -9.88 8.75
C GLU A 286 11.75 -9.21 9.76
N PHE A 287 11.03 -8.15 9.37
CA PHE A 287 10.14 -7.42 10.25
C PHE A 287 8.68 -7.90 10.21
N ILE A 288 8.33 -8.75 9.23
CA ILE A 288 6.98 -9.33 9.09
C ILE A 288 6.52 -10.06 10.38
N PRO A 289 7.35 -10.84 11.09
CA PRO A 289 6.93 -11.52 12.31
C PRO A 289 6.42 -10.59 13.42
N TYR A 290 6.84 -9.31 13.45
CA TYR A 290 6.41 -8.36 14.48
C TYR A 290 4.97 -7.86 14.29
N ILE A 291 4.44 -7.94 13.07
CA ILE A 291 3.07 -7.55 12.75
C ILE A 291 2.15 -8.74 12.61
N ALA A 292 2.67 -9.97 12.63
CA ALA A 292 1.91 -11.17 12.32
C ALA A 292 0.67 -11.31 13.21
N THR A 293 -0.51 -11.40 12.59
CA THR A 293 -1.77 -11.64 13.30
C THR A 293 -2.46 -12.89 12.77
N GLY A 294 -3.41 -13.45 13.54
CA GLY A 294 -4.25 -14.54 13.06
C GLY A 294 -5.05 -14.19 11.80
N LEU A 295 -5.37 -12.91 11.62
CA LEU A 295 -6.09 -12.40 10.45
C LEU A 295 -5.29 -12.55 9.15
N HIS A 296 -3.96 -12.52 9.20
CA HIS A 296 -3.09 -12.73 8.04
C HIS A 296 -3.17 -14.15 7.46
N ALA A 297 -3.62 -15.12 8.26
CA ALA A 297 -3.86 -16.50 7.82
C ALA A 297 -5.27 -16.71 7.24
N GLU A 298 -6.18 -15.74 7.41
CA GLU A 298 -7.55 -15.82 6.93
C GLU A 298 -7.70 -15.21 5.53
N SER A 299 -8.75 -15.61 4.82
CA SER A 299 -9.07 -15.07 3.50
C SER A 299 -10.49 -14.49 3.50
N PRO A 300 -10.72 -13.27 2.97
CA PRO A 300 -12.07 -12.72 2.90
C PRO A 300 -12.99 -13.65 2.10
N GLY A 301 -14.19 -13.88 2.61
CA GLY A 301 -15.16 -14.84 2.08
C GLY A 301 -15.15 -16.22 2.73
N THR A 302 -14.35 -16.46 3.78
CA THR A 302 -14.39 -17.66 4.62
C THR A 302 -15.15 -17.40 5.94
N PRO A 303 -15.73 -18.43 6.59
CA PRO A 303 -16.40 -18.26 7.88
C PRO A 303 -15.48 -17.79 9.02
N GLY A 304 -14.18 -18.09 8.96
CA GLY A 304 -13.20 -17.68 9.98
C GLY A 304 -12.90 -16.18 9.96
N TYR A 305 -12.99 -15.56 8.77
CA TYR A 305 -12.61 -14.17 8.56
C TYR A 305 -13.46 -13.17 9.38
N GLU A 306 -14.78 -13.36 9.46
CA GLU A 306 -15.67 -12.37 10.12
C GLU A 306 -15.34 -12.22 11.61
N ASN A 307 -15.13 -13.33 12.31
CA ASN A 307 -14.72 -13.31 13.72
C ASN A 307 -13.29 -12.75 13.87
N ALA A 308 -12.37 -13.15 12.98
CA ALA A 308 -10.99 -12.67 13.03
C ALA A 308 -10.88 -11.16 12.82
N VAL A 309 -11.71 -10.57 11.95
CA VAL A 309 -11.77 -9.10 11.76
C VAL A 309 -12.30 -8.40 13.00
N ASP A 310 -13.39 -8.89 13.59
CA ASP A 310 -13.96 -8.28 14.79
C ASP A 310 -12.94 -8.21 15.93
N ASP A 311 -12.24 -9.33 16.17
CA ASP A 311 -11.19 -9.44 17.18
C ASP A 311 -9.98 -8.56 16.84
N ALA A 312 -9.54 -8.55 15.57
CA ALA A 312 -8.39 -7.77 15.13
C ALA A 312 -8.64 -6.26 15.25
N VAL A 313 -9.82 -5.78 14.86
CA VAL A 313 -10.19 -4.37 14.96
C VAL A 313 -10.20 -3.91 16.42
N ASP A 314 -10.79 -4.69 17.33
CA ASP A 314 -10.83 -4.35 18.76
C ASP A 314 -9.44 -4.35 19.41
N ALA A 315 -8.63 -5.36 19.08
CA ALA A 315 -7.26 -5.46 19.56
C ALA A 315 -6.41 -4.29 19.06
N CYS A 316 -6.48 -3.96 17.76
CA CYS A 316 -5.70 -2.88 17.16
C CYS A 316 -6.13 -1.50 17.68
N ASN A 317 -7.43 -1.26 17.82
CA ASN A 317 -7.93 -0.02 18.42
C ASN A 317 -7.46 0.12 19.88
N SER A 318 -7.46 -0.97 20.65
CA SER A 318 -6.98 -0.97 22.03
C SER A 318 -5.49 -0.63 22.13
N ARG A 319 -4.65 -1.18 21.24
CA ARG A 319 -3.20 -0.89 21.13
C ARG A 319 -2.94 0.56 20.74
N LEU A 320 -3.70 1.07 19.76
CA LEU A 320 -3.57 2.45 19.33
C LEU A 320 -3.95 3.43 20.45
N VAL A 321 -4.99 3.13 21.22
CA VAL A 321 -5.39 3.98 22.36
C VAL A 321 -4.45 3.87 23.56
N SER A 322 -3.86 2.69 23.82
CA SER A 322 -2.86 2.54 24.89
C SER A 322 -1.59 3.33 24.58
N GLY A 323 -1.26 3.50 23.29
CA GLY A 323 -0.03 4.15 22.85
C GLY A 323 1.23 3.35 23.17
N SER A 324 1.09 2.05 23.45
CA SER A 324 2.20 1.14 23.70
C SER A 324 1.82 -0.28 23.26
N TYR A 325 2.62 -0.86 22.37
CA TYR A 325 2.56 -2.26 22.00
C TYR A 325 3.92 -2.75 21.49
N LYS A 326 4.63 -3.50 22.34
CA LYS A 326 6.03 -3.89 22.11
C LYS A 326 6.31 -4.49 20.72
N PRO A 327 5.51 -5.40 20.16
CA PRO A 327 5.78 -5.91 18.81
C PRO A 327 5.79 -4.82 17.75
N TRP A 328 4.86 -3.86 17.80
CA TRP A 328 4.87 -2.73 16.87
C TRP A 328 6.03 -1.77 17.13
N ASP A 329 6.37 -1.51 18.40
CA ASP A 329 7.56 -0.73 18.76
C ASP A 329 8.82 -1.37 18.17
N ASP A 330 8.99 -2.67 18.34
CA ASP A 330 10.11 -3.44 17.80
C ASP A 330 10.12 -3.38 16.26
N ALA A 331 8.97 -3.53 15.59
CA ALA A 331 8.89 -3.39 14.13
C ALA A 331 9.35 -1.99 13.67
N ILE A 332 8.84 -0.94 14.31
CA ILE A 332 9.14 0.46 13.97
C ILE A 332 10.60 0.80 14.25
N ASN A 333 11.13 0.37 15.40
CA ASN A 333 12.52 0.61 15.82
C ASN A 333 13.54 -0.01 14.86
N ASN A 334 13.15 -1.04 14.10
CA ASN A 334 14.03 -1.66 13.11
C ASN A 334 13.73 -1.18 11.67
N ALA A 335 12.45 -1.04 11.30
CA ALA A 335 12.04 -0.67 9.95
C ALA A 335 12.31 0.81 9.61
N VAL A 336 12.07 1.74 10.54
CA VAL A 336 12.24 3.17 10.26
C VAL A 336 13.71 3.56 10.03
N PRO A 337 14.70 3.09 10.80
CA PRO A 337 16.10 3.30 10.46
C PRO A 337 16.46 2.75 9.08
N LEU A 338 16.00 1.54 8.72
CA LEU A 338 16.21 0.99 7.36
C LEU A 338 15.64 1.94 6.29
N ALA A 339 14.43 2.45 6.49
CA ALA A 339 13.78 3.40 5.58
C ALA A 339 14.57 4.70 5.42
N VAL A 340 15.04 5.27 6.54
CA VAL A 340 15.84 6.49 6.56
C VAL A 340 17.17 6.27 5.83
N TYR A 341 17.87 5.17 6.12
CA TYR A 341 19.17 4.89 5.51
C TYR A 341 19.06 4.57 4.01
N ALA A 342 18.06 3.79 3.60
CA ALA A 342 17.81 3.53 2.18
C ALA A 342 17.45 4.81 1.42
N THR A 343 16.58 5.66 1.99
CA THR A 343 16.20 6.95 1.41
C THR A 343 17.39 7.92 1.36
N ALA A 344 18.22 7.95 2.39
CA ALA A 344 19.43 8.77 2.43
C ALA A 344 20.39 8.39 1.29
N TYR A 345 20.58 7.09 1.05
CA TYR A 345 21.44 6.64 -0.05
C TYR A 345 20.87 7.05 -1.41
N LEU A 346 19.56 6.92 -1.61
CA LEU A 346 18.88 7.45 -2.79
C LEU A 346 19.16 8.95 -3.01
N PHE A 347 19.08 9.76 -1.96
CA PHE A 347 19.31 11.21 -2.06
C PHE A 347 20.79 11.57 -2.24
N GLU A 348 21.72 10.87 -1.58
CA GLU A 348 23.17 11.04 -1.78
C GLU A 348 23.52 10.83 -3.28
N THR A 349 22.97 9.78 -3.89
CA THR A 349 23.18 9.48 -5.32
C THR A 349 22.49 10.50 -6.24
N ALA A 350 21.22 10.81 -5.98
CA ALA A 350 20.42 11.64 -6.89
C ALA A 350 20.79 13.13 -6.85
N LEU A 351 20.92 13.70 -5.65
CA LEU A 351 21.14 15.14 -5.46
C LEU A 351 22.62 15.54 -5.64
N ARG A 352 23.52 14.56 -5.81
CA ARG A 352 24.97 14.76 -5.97
C ARG A 352 25.59 15.62 -4.86
N LEU A 353 25.03 15.53 -3.65
CA LEU A 353 25.54 16.20 -2.47
C LEU A 353 26.88 15.53 -2.11
N ARG A 354 27.98 16.24 -2.37
CA ARG A 354 29.35 15.83 -2.00
C ARG A 354 29.87 16.71 -0.88
#